data_AF-A0A525JEE1-F1
#
_entry.id   AF-A0A525JEE1-F1
#
_cell.length_a   1.000
_cell.length_b   1.000
_cell.length_c   1.000
_cell.angle_alpha   90.00
_cell.angle_beta   90.00
_cell.angle_gamma   90.00
#
_symmetry.space_group_name_H-M   'P 1'
#
loop_
_entity.id
_entity.type
_entity.pdbx_description
1 polymer ?
#
loop_
_entity_poly.entity_id
_entity_poly.type
_entity_poly.pdbx_seq_one_letter_code
_entity_poly.pdbx_strand_id
1 'polypeptide(L)'
;MASRKGSSVGATAAGIGMAVGLCGLGALSMIYQDYALQWEPVPASWPQHAAMGALSGLILLGGGVMMAMTRYRALGAGVAGAFIGLWVLGLHLPKVVARPSDLTEWLALAECSAMALGGFLLRREALSGPGRLSDIEVRLFGLCCLVFGLSHFAYAKFTAAMVPAWLPARLDLAYLTGAIHALAGLALIAGFQRRWAAAVEALMMTSFVVLVHLPRVAAHRGDRTELTLLFVAVVLSASAWIVATSRTAARR
;
A
#
# COMPACT_ATOMS: atom_id res chain seq x y z
N MET A 1 29.91 -2.41 14.76
CA MET A 1 29.25 -1.08 14.89
C MET A 1 28.80 -0.44 13.56
N ALA A 2 28.98 -1.07 12.39
CA ALA A 2 28.67 -0.47 11.07
C ALA A 2 27.23 -0.65 10.54
N SER A 3 26.33 -1.34 11.26
CA SER A 3 24.99 -1.70 10.77
C SER A 3 23.88 -0.66 11.01
N ARG A 4 24.15 0.43 11.76
CA ARG A 4 23.11 1.35 12.25
C ARG A 4 22.70 2.47 11.26
N LYS A 5 23.59 2.85 10.33
CA LYS A 5 23.36 3.95 9.36
C LYS A 5 22.57 3.52 8.12
N GLY A 6 22.72 2.28 7.65
CA GLY A 6 21.99 1.78 6.48
C GLY A 6 20.49 1.58 6.72
N SER A 7 20.10 1.21 7.94
CA SER A 7 18.69 1.00 8.31
C SER A 7 17.91 2.31 8.48
N SER A 8 18.57 3.43 8.82
CA SER A 8 17.88 4.71 9.06
C SER A 8 17.47 5.44 7.79
N VAL A 9 18.21 5.27 6.68
CA VAL A 9 17.91 5.92 5.40
C VAL A 9 16.69 5.28 4.73
N GLY A 10 16.61 3.94 4.71
CA GLY A 10 15.48 3.21 4.12
C GLY A 10 14.14 3.48 4.81
N ALA A 11 14.13 3.48 6.15
CA ALA A 11 12.92 3.81 6.93
C ALA A 11 12.48 5.27 6.74
N THR A 12 13.43 6.19 6.56
CA THR A 12 13.13 7.60 6.28
C THR A 12 12.52 7.78 4.89
N ALA A 13 13.07 7.11 3.86
CA ALA A 13 12.55 7.16 2.51
C ALA A 13 11.13 6.56 2.42
N ALA A 14 10.89 5.43 3.11
CA ALA A 14 9.56 4.82 3.16
C ALA A 14 8.54 5.72 3.87
N GLY A 15 8.92 6.36 4.98
CA GLY A 15 8.07 7.35 5.65
C GLY A 15 7.71 8.55 4.76
N ILE A 16 8.65 9.01 3.93
CA ILE A 16 8.39 10.07 2.94
C ILE A 16 7.43 9.58 1.85
N GLY A 17 7.65 8.39 1.30
CA GLY A 17 6.75 7.81 0.30
C GLY A 17 5.31 7.70 0.83
N MET A 18 5.15 7.18 2.03
CA MET A 18 3.86 7.10 2.72
C MET A 18 3.20 8.48 2.86
N ALA A 19 3.95 9.50 3.30
CA ALA A 19 3.43 10.86 3.41
C ALA A 19 3.00 11.44 2.06
N VAL A 20 3.82 11.28 1.01
CA VAL A 20 3.52 11.76 -0.35
C VAL A 20 2.27 11.10 -0.91
N GLY A 21 2.17 9.78 -0.80
CA GLY A 21 1.02 9.03 -1.28
C GLY A 21 -0.27 9.44 -0.57
N LEU A 22 -0.25 9.55 0.76
CA LEU A 22 -1.44 9.96 1.53
C LEU A 22 -1.83 11.42 1.29
N CYS A 23 -0.87 12.33 1.16
CA CYS A 23 -1.14 13.71 0.75
C CYS A 23 -1.79 13.76 -0.63
N GLY A 24 -1.29 12.98 -1.59
CA GLY A 24 -1.84 12.90 -2.93
C GLY A 24 -3.28 12.36 -2.94
N LEU A 25 -3.53 11.24 -2.26
CA LEU A 25 -4.88 10.69 -2.11
C LEU A 25 -5.82 11.67 -1.43
N GLY A 26 -5.40 12.29 -0.32
CA GLY A 26 -6.20 13.26 0.40
C GLY A 26 -6.55 14.48 -0.44
N ALA A 27 -5.58 15.02 -1.17
CA ALA A 27 -5.78 16.13 -2.09
C ALA A 27 -6.77 15.77 -3.22
N LEU A 28 -6.66 14.57 -3.82
CA LEU A 28 -7.62 14.12 -4.82
C LEU A 28 -9.03 14.01 -4.24
N SER A 29 -9.20 13.39 -3.08
CA SER A 29 -10.51 13.24 -2.45
C SER A 29 -11.14 14.61 -2.12
N MET A 30 -10.33 15.59 -1.73
CA MET A 30 -10.80 16.97 -1.52
C MET A 30 -11.12 17.69 -2.84
N ILE A 31 -10.30 17.55 -3.89
CA ILE A 31 -10.54 18.21 -5.18
C ILE A 31 -11.83 17.69 -5.83
N TYR A 32 -12.01 16.37 -5.82
CA TYR A 32 -13.16 15.72 -6.44
C TYR A 32 -14.37 15.62 -5.52
N GLN A 33 -14.24 16.02 -4.24
CA GLN A 33 -15.29 15.90 -3.21
C GLN A 33 -15.89 14.50 -3.21
N ASP A 34 -15.02 13.48 -3.20
CA ASP A 34 -15.38 12.09 -3.38
C ASP A 34 -14.27 11.20 -2.81
N TYR A 35 -14.53 9.90 -2.69
CA TYR A 35 -13.67 8.96 -1.97
C TYR A 35 -12.51 8.42 -2.80
N ALA A 36 -11.63 7.63 -2.19
CA ALA A 36 -10.49 6.99 -2.84
C ALA A 36 -10.89 5.83 -3.77
N LEU A 37 -11.86 6.03 -4.67
CA LEU A 37 -12.33 5.06 -5.66
C LEU A 37 -12.59 3.67 -5.05
N GLN A 38 -12.04 2.60 -5.63
CA GLN A 38 -12.26 1.23 -5.16
C GLN A 38 -11.73 0.99 -3.73
N TRP A 39 -10.78 1.77 -3.24
CA TRP A 39 -10.20 1.60 -1.90
C TRP A 39 -11.12 2.11 -0.79
N GLU A 40 -12.03 3.03 -1.10
CA GLU A 40 -13.03 3.55 -0.18
C GLU A 40 -14.41 3.57 -0.86
N PRO A 41 -15.03 2.39 -1.06
CA PRO A 41 -16.18 2.21 -1.93
C PRO A 41 -17.51 2.56 -1.23
N VAL A 42 -17.65 3.81 -0.80
CA VAL A 42 -18.90 4.36 -0.27
C VAL A 42 -19.89 4.63 -1.42
N PRO A 43 -21.15 4.19 -1.35
CA PRO A 43 -22.12 4.40 -2.42
C PRO A 43 -22.48 5.88 -2.60
N ALA A 44 -22.63 6.34 -3.85
CA ALA A 44 -23.05 7.71 -4.17
C ALA A 44 -24.42 8.11 -3.59
N SER A 45 -25.24 7.13 -3.22
CA SER A 45 -26.53 7.34 -2.54
C SER A 45 -26.39 7.67 -1.05
N TRP A 46 -25.19 7.58 -0.48
CA TRP A 46 -24.96 7.83 0.94
C TRP A 46 -25.21 9.31 1.27
N PRO A 47 -25.90 9.64 2.37
CA PRO A 47 -26.16 11.03 2.73
C PRO A 47 -24.85 11.81 2.87
N GLN A 48 -24.83 13.03 2.33
CA GLN A 48 -23.67 13.93 2.39
C GLN A 48 -22.39 13.33 1.76
N HIS A 49 -22.53 12.42 0.78
CA HIS A 49 -21.44 11.74 0.08
C HIS A 49 -20.25 12.66 -0.22
N ALA A 50 -20.52 13.82 -0.84
CA ALA A 50 -19.47 14.76 -1.23
C ALA A 50 -18.70 15.35 -0.04
N ALA A 51 -19.43 15.80 0.99
CA ALA A 51 -18.84 16.38 2.20
C ALA A 51 -18.06 15.33 3.00
N MET A 52 -18.56 14.09 3.06
CA MET A 52 -17.87 12.99 3.73
C MET A 52 -16.64 12.51 2.95
N GLY A 53 -16.68 12.52 1.61
CA GLY A 53 -15.52 12.28 0.75
C GLY A 53 -14.43 13.34 0.95
N ALA A 54 -14.81 14.62 1.02
CA ALA A 54 -13.90 15.70 1.35
C ALA A 54 -13.30 15.57 2.76
N LEU A 55 -14.09 15.14 3.74
CA LEU A 55 -13.62 14.86 5.10
C LEU A 55 -12.63 13.69 5.14
N SER A 56 -12.91 12.60 4.42
CA SER A 56 -11.96 11.50 4.24
C SER A 56 -10.64 12.03 3.66
N GLY A 57 -10.74 12.85 2.61
CA GLY A 57 -9.59 13.51 2.00
C GLY A 57 -8.78 14.37 2.98
N LEU A 58 -9.46 15.14 3.82
CA LEU A 58 -8.83 15.97 4.86
C LEU A 58 -8.09 15.12 5.90
N ILE A 59 -8.64 13.97 6.30
CA ILE A 59 -8.00 13.05 7.26
C ILE A 59 -6.71 12.46 6.64
N LEU A 60 -6.78 11.99 5.38
CA LEU A 60 -5.63 11.45 4.67
C LEU A 60 -4.55 12.52 4.44
N LEU A 61 -4.94 13.72 4.00
CA LEU A 61 -4.04 14.84 3.76
C LEU A 61 -3.38 15.29 5.07
N GLY A 62 -4.17 15.49 6.13
CA GLY A 62 -3.66 15.84 7.45
C GLY A 62 -2.72 14.77 8.00
N GLY A 63 -3.05 13.49 7.82
CA GLY A 63 -2.19 12.34 8.11
C GLY A 63 -0.83 12.45 7.43
N GLY A 64 -0.83 12.61 6.10
CA GLY A 64 0.39 12.75 5.31
C GLY A 64 1.23 13.98 5.67
N VAL A 65 0.60 15.16 5.87
CA VAL A 65 1.29 16.38 6.29
C VAL A 65 1.95 16.20 7.66
N MET A 66 1.23 15.61 8.63
CA MET A 66 1.80 15.28 9.93
C MET A 66 2.98 14.30 9.84
N MET A 67 2.96 13.37 8.89
CA MET A 67 4.05 12.40 8.66
C MET A 67 5.33 13.04 8.13
N ALA A 68 5.20 14.11 7.34
CA ALA A 68 6.32 14.90 6.87
C ALA A 68 7.01 15.67 8.01
N MET A 69 6.28 15.99 9.09
CA MET A 69 6.81 16.71 10.25
C MET A 69 7.33 15.72 11.31
N THR A 70 8.64 15.67 11.56
CA THR A 70 9.26 14.74 12.53
C THR A 70 8.55 14.73 13.89
N ARG A 71 8.11 15.90 14.38
CA ARG A 71 7.36 16.04 15.64
C ARG A 71 6.01 15.32 15.65
N TYR A 72 5.30 15.29 14.53
CA TYR A 72 3.94 14.75 14.41
C TYR A 72 3.88 13.42 13.68
N ARG A 73 5.03 12.87 13.26
CA ARG A 73 5.09 11.68 12.41
C ARG A 73 4.34 10.48 12.99
N ALA A 74 4.53 10.19 14.27
CA ALA A 74 3.83 9.11 14.94
C ALA A 74 2.31 9.30 14.99
N LEU A 75 1.86 10.55 15.19
CA LEU A 75 0.44 10.88 15.22
C LEU A 75 -0.17 10.73 13.83
N GLY A 76 0.42 11.35 12.80
CA GLY A 76 -0.06 11.27 11.43
C GLY A 76 -0.13 9.83 10.91
N ALA A 77 0.93 9.04 11.14
CA ALA A 77 0.97 7.63 10.77
C ALA A 77 -0.11 6.80 11.48
N GLY A 78 -0.36 7.10 12.76
CA GLY A 78 -1.42 6.46 13.54
C GLY A 78 -2.82 6.80 13.06
N VAL A 79 -3.09 8.09 12.80
CA VAL A 79 -4.38 8.56 12.30
C VAL A 79 -4.68 7.96 10.94
N ALA A 80 -3.74 8.05 9.98
CA ALA A 80 -3.92 7.48 8.65
C ALA A 80 -4.06 5.95 8.69
N GLY A 81 -3.20 5.26 9.44
CA GLY A 81 -3.27 3.81 9.61
C GLY A 81 -4.59 3.33 10.22
N ALA A 82 -5.07 4.03 11.26
CA ALA A 82 -6.36 3.73 11.88
C ALA A 82 -7.52 4.00 10.93
N PHE A 83 -7.51 5.13 10.22
CA PHE A 83 -8.56 5.50 9.28
C PHE A 83 -8.68 4.52 8.12
N ILE A 84 -7.56 4.13 7.49
CA ILE A 84 -7.55 3.09 6.46
C ILE A 84 -7.94 1.73 7.05
N GLY A 85 -7.56 1.45 8.31
CA GLY A 85 -8.03 0.28 9.04
C GLY A 85 -9.56 0.23 9.19
N LEU A 86 -10.23 1.38 9.33
CA LEU A 86 -11.68 1.44 9.31
C LEU A 86 -12.25 1.10 7.93
N TRP A 87 -11.57 1.42 6.83
CA TRP A 87 -11.98 0.97 5.49
C TRP A 87 -11.91 -0.56 5.38
N VAL A 88 -10.83 -1.16 5.89
CA VAL A 88 -10.67 -2.62 5.94
C VAL A 88 -11.85 -3.26 6.68
N LEU A 89 -12.16 -2.79 7.89
CA LEU A 89 -13.18 -3.39 8.75
C LEU A 89 -14.61 -3.07 8.31
N GLY A 90 -14.88 -1.84 7.87
CA GLY A 90 -16.22 -1.35 7.61
C GLY A 90 -16.67 -1.46 6.15
N LEU A 91 -15.74 -1.38 5.18
CA LEU A 91 -16.07 -1.32 3.76
C LEU A 91 -15.73 -2.61 3.01
N HIS A 92 -14.61 -3.25 3.33
CA HIS A 92 -14.10 -4.41 2.59
C HIS A 92 -14.40 -5.75 3.25
N LEU A 93 -14.18 -5.87 4.57
CA LEU A 93 -14.41 -7.12 5.30
C LEU A 93 -15.85 -7.63 5.17
N PRO A 94 -16.91 -6.79 5.30
CA PRO A 94 -18.28 -7.27 5.12
C PRO A 94 -18.54 -7.78 3.69
N LYS A 95 -17.95 -7.14 2.68
CA LYS A 95 -18.10 -7.55 1.27
C LYS A 95 -17.42 -8.87 1.00
N VAL A 96 -16.22 -9.07 1.53
CA VAL A 96 -15.50 -10.35 1.45
C VAL A 96 -16.26 -11.47 2.15
N VAL A 97 -16.84 -11.22 3.33
CA VAL A 97 -17.67 -12.20 4.05
C VAL A 97 -18.93 -12.55 3.25
N ALA A 98 -19.58 -11.56 2.64
CA ALA A 98 -20.78 -11.76 1.83
C ALA A 98 -20.49 -12.44 0.47
N ARG A 99 -19.31 -12.18 -0.12
CA ARG A 99 -18.89 -12.68 -1.43
C ARG A 99 -17.46 -13.26 -1.36
N PRO A 100 -17.24 -14.40 -0.68
CA PRO A 100 -15.90 -14.93 -0.44
C PRO A 100 -15.20 -15.43 -1.70
N SER A 101 -15.92 -15.64 -2.80
CA SER A 101 -15.35 -15.99 -4.11
C SER A 101 -14.92 -14.79 -4.95
N ASP A 102 -15.21 -13.55 -4.51
CA ASP A 102 -14.89 -12.33 -5.26
C ASP A 102 -13.46 -11.87 -4.94
N LEU A 103 -12.54 -12.22 -5.83
CA LEU A 103 -11.13 -11.87 -5.68
C LEU A 103 -10.87 -10.35 -5.74
N THR A 104 -11.76 -9.57 -6.37
CA THR A 104 -11.62 -8.10 -6.41
C THR A 104 -11.78 -7.50 -5.02
N GLU A 105 -12.75 -7.99 -4.25
CA GLU A 105 -12.98 -7.54 -2.87
C GLU A 105 -11.84 -7.99 -1.94
N TRP A 106 -11.32 -9.20 -2.16
CA TRP A 106 -10.11 -9.66 -1.46
C TRP A 106 -8.89 -8.79 -1.77
N LEU A 107 -8.70 -8.38 -3.03
CA LEU A 107 -7.62 -7.49 -3.43
C LEU A 107 -7.74 -6.14 -2.73
N ALA A 108 -8.92 -5.51 -2.75
CA ALA A 108 -9.14 -4.23 -2.08
C ALA A 108 -8.92 -4.33 -0.55
N LEU A 109 -9.39 -5.42 0.07
CA LEU A 109 -9.10 -5.72 1.49
C LEU A 109 -7.59 -5.81 1.74
N ALA A 110 -6.86 -6.55 0.89
CA ALA A 110 -5.41 -6.75 1.02
C ALA A 110 -4.61 -5.46 0.82
N GLU A 111 -4.95 -4.64 -0.17
CA GLU A 111 -4.28 -3.36 -0.42
C GLU A 111 -4.50 -2.41 0.75
N CYS A 112 -5.74 -2.22 1.20
CA CYS A 112 -6.05 -1.40 2.37
C CYS A 112 -5.38 -1.93 3.65
N SER A 113 -5.33 -3.26 3.84
CA SER A 113 -4.65 -3.87 4.99
C SER A 113 -3.14 -3.62 4.98
N ALA A 114 -2.49 -3.73 3.81
CA ALA A 114 -1.07 -3.44 3.66
C ALA A 114 -0.75 -1.96 3.91
N MET A 115 -1.59 -1.03 3.43
CA MET A 115 -1.45 0.41 3.70
C MET A 115 -1.63 0.72 5.19
N ALA A 116 -2.69 0.19 5.83
CA ALA A 116 -2.95 0.39 7.26
C ALA A 116 -1.81 -0.17 8.12
N LEU A 117 -1.34 -1.38 7.82
CA LEU A 117 -0.22 -2.00 8.51
C LEU A 117 1.04 -1.14 8.41
N GLY A 118 1.39 -0.64 7.22
CA GLY A 118 2.53 0.27 7.05
C GLY A 118 2.40 1.54 7.90
N GLY A 119 1.19 2.12 8.01
CA GLY A 119 0.93 3.26 8.89
C GLY A 119 1.20 2.96 10.36
N PHE A 120 0.71 1.83 10.87
CA PHE A 120 0.97 1.41 12.26
C PHE A 120 2.44 1.08 12.52
N LEU A 121 3.12 0.45 11.57
CA LEU A 121 4.55 0.16 11.68
C LEU A 121 5.37 1.46 11.69
N LEU A 122 5.08 2.41 10.81
CA LEU A 122 5.76 3.71 10.81
C LEU A 122 5.50 4.50 12.10
N ARG A 123 4.27 4.46 12.62
CA ARG A 123 3.96 5.06 13.94
C ARG A 123 4.86 4.48 15.02
N ARG A 124 4.97 3.14 15.08
CA ARG A 124 5.77 2.46 16.08
C ARG A 124 7.25 2.81 15.96
N GLU A 125 7.78 2.86 14.74
CA GLU A 125 9.16 3.28 14.51
C GLU A 125 9.40 4.75 14.91
N ALA A 126 8.43 5.64 14.68
CA ALA A 126 8.52 7.03 15.08
C ALA A 126 8.49 7.22 16.62
N LEU A 127 7.79 6.36 17.36
CA LEU A 127 7.70 6.43 18.83
C LEU A 127 8.86 5.73 19.54
N SER A 128 9.32 4.60 19.00
CA SER A 128 10.23 3.69 19.71
C SER A 128 11.55 3.43 18.97
N GLY A 129 11.76 4.07 17.82
CA GLY A 129 12.88 3.80 16.94
C GLY A 129 12.70 2.52 16.11
N PRO A 130 13.66 2.17 15.24
CA PRO A 130 13.56 1.01 14.35
C PRO A 130 13.40 -0.28 15.16
N GLY A 131 12.19 -0.81 15.17
CA GLY A 131 11.76 -1.91 16.01
C GLY A 131 11.95 -3.28 15.36
N ARG A 132 11.56 -4.33 16.09
CA ARG A 132 11.40 -5.66 15.51
C ARG A 132 9.96 -5.86 15.07
N LEU A 133 9.74 -6.40 13.87
CA LEU A 133 8.40 -6.87 13.51
C LEU A 133 8.07 -8.12 14.33
N SER A 134 6.83 -8.18 14.80
CA SER A 134 6.22 -9.40 15.30
C SER A 134 5.96 -10.37 14.15
N ASP A 135 5.88 -11.66 14.47
CA ASP A 135 5.56 -12.70 13.50
C ASP A 135 4.19 -12.50 12.85
N ILE A 136 3.23 -11.95 13.60
CA ILE A 136 1.88 -11.68 13.11
C ILE A 136 1.92 -10.58 12.03
N GLU A 137 2.59 -9.46 12.28
CA GLU A 137 2.71 -8.36 11.31
C GLU A 137 3.34 -8.84 9.98
N VAL A 138 4.39 -9.65 10.06
CA VAL A 138 5.05 -10.20 8.86
C VAL A 138 4.12 -11.14 8.09
N ARG A 139 3.39 -12.01 8.79
CA ARG A 139 2.46 -12.95 8.16
C ARG A 139 1.27 -12.22 7.54
N LEU A 140 0.74 -11.20 8.19
CA LEU A 140 -0.35 -10.37 7.65
C LEU A 140 0.07 -9.67 6.36
N PHE A 141 1.26 -9.08 6.33
CA PHE A 141 1.80 -8.50 5.09
C PHE A 141 2.00 -9.58 4.02
N GLY A 142 2.50 -10.75 4.39
CA GLY A 142 2.65 -11.89 3.48
C GLY A 142 1.33 -12.39 2.89
N LEU A 143 0.24 -12.41 3.67
CA LEU A 143 -1.10 -12.73 3.18
C LEU A 143 -1.58 -11.70 2.16
N CYS A 144 -1.30 -10.40 2.38
CA CYS A 144 -1.63 -9.37 1.40
C CYS A 144 -0.88 -9.61 0.08
N CYS A 145 0.44 -9.88 0.15
CA CYS A 145 1.26 -10.19 -1.03
C CYS A 145 0.74 -11.42 -1.79
N LEU A 146 0.28 -12.44 -1.07
CA LEU A 146 -0.30 -13.63 -1.70
C LEU A 146 -1.57 -13.28 -2.50
N VAL A 147 -2.43 -12.44 -1.96
CA VAL A 147 -3.64 -11.96 -2.66
C VAL A 147 -3.28 -11.09 -3.88
N PHE A 148 -2.24 -10.25 -3.79
CA PHE A 148 -1.73 -9.48 -4.94
C PHE A 148 -1.28 -10.43 -6.06
N GLY A 149 -0.53 -11.47 -5.70
CA GLY A 149 -0.07 -12.49 -6.64
C GLY A 149 -1.22 -13.20 -7.33
N LEU A 150 -2.20 -13.71 -6.56
CA LEU A 150 -3.40 -14.34 -7.10
C LEU A 150 -4.17 -13.42 -8.05
N SER A 151 -4.26 -12.13 -7.71
CA SER A 151 -4.94 -11.13 -8.54
C SER A 151 -4.24 -10.88 -9.87
N HIS A 152 -2.90 -10.89 -9.89
CA HIS A 152 -2.13 -10.82 -11.14
C HIS A 152 -2.38 -12.02 -12.06
N PHE A 153 -2.59 -13.22 -11.53
CA PHE A 153 -2.94 -14.39 -12.33
C PHE A 153 -4.38 -14.31 -12.85
N ALA A 154 -5.34 -13.97 -11.98
CA ALA A 154 -6.75 -13.90 -12.31
C ALA A 154 -7.06 -12.78 -13.33
N TYR A 155 -6.37 -11.64 -13.21
CA TYR A 155 -6.59 -10.44 -14.01
C TYR A 155 -5.40 -10.13 -14.95
N ALA A 156 -4.62 -11.15 -15.34
CA ALA A 156 -3.38 -10.99 -16.10
C ALA A 156 -3.51 -10.12 -17.36
N LYS A 157 -4.61 -10.22 -18.11
CA LYS A 157 -4.85 -9.38 -19.29
C LYS A 157 -5.04 -7.91 -18.93
N PHE A 158 -5.77 -7.63 -17.85
CA PHE A 158 -5.94 -6.26 -17.34
C PHE A 158 -4.60 -5.71 -16.84
N THR A 159 -3.87 -6.47 -16.03
CA THR A 159 -2.52 -6.11 -15.56
C THR A 159 -1.57 -5.84 -16.72
N ALA A 160 -1.56 -6.70 -17.75
CA ALA A 160 -0.72 -6.52 -18.94
C ALA A 160 -1.10 -5.27 -19.74
N ALA A 161 -2.39 -4.91 -19.78
CA ALA A 161 -2.85 -3.67 -20.41
C ALA A 161 -2.40 -2.41 -19.64
N MET A 162 -2.03 -2.54 -18.36
CA MET A 162 -1.44 -1.45 -17.61
C MET A 162 0.02 -1.19 -17.98
N VAL A 163 0.76 -2.24 -18.37
CA VAL A 163 2.19 -2.15 -18.71
C VAL A 163 2.37 -1.32 -19.99
N PRO A 164 3.29 -0.33 -20.00
CA PRO A 164 3.53 0.50 -21.18
C PRO A 164 3.87 -0.29 -22.44
N ALA A 165 3.41 0.19 -23.59
CA ALA A 165 3.58 -0.47 -24.88
C ALA A 165 5.05 -0.66 -25.32
N TRP A 166 5.99 0.11 -24.76
CA TRP A 166 7.42 -0.01 -25.06
C TRP A 166 8.11 -1.17 -24.31
N LEU A 167 7.46 -1.74 -23.27
CA LEU A 167 7.96 -2.95 -22.62
C LEU A 167 7.48 -4.20 -23.39
N PRO A 168 8.39 -5.11 -23.79
CA PRO A 168 8.00 -6.35 -24.43
C PRO A 168 7.34 -7.31 -23.43
N ALA A 169 6.74 -8.39 -23.93
CA ALA A 169 6.28 -9.51 -23.12
C ALA A 169 5.33 -9.12 -21.95
N ARG A 170 4.45 -8.14 -22.17
CA ARG A 170 3.59 -7.55 -21.11
C ARG A 170 2.74 -8.57 -20.34
N LEU A 171 2.24 -9.59 -21.01
CA LEU A 171 1.48 -10.66 -20.36
C LEU A 171 2.39 -11.55 -19.50
N ASP A 172 3.58 -11.88 -19.99
CA ASP A 172 4.56 -12.65 -19.23
C ASP A 172 5.05 -11.85 -18.01
N LEU A 173 5.21 -10.53 -18.14
CA LEU A 173 5.51 -9.64 -17.01
C LEU A 173 4.38 -9.64 -15.98
N ALA A 174 3.11 -9.65 -16.39
CA ALA A 174 1.98 -9.76 -15.47
C ALA A 174 2.03 -11.08 -14.67
N TYR A 175 2.31 -12.21 -15.32
CA TYR A 175 2.47 -13.50 -14.64
C TYR A 175 3.73 -13.57 -13.78
N LEU A 176 4.86 -13.04 -14.26
CA LEU A 176 6.12 -13.02 -13.52
C LEU A 176 5.98 -12.23 -12.22
N THR A 177 5.40 -11.02 -12.30
CA THR A 177 5.15 -10.18 -11.13
C THR A 177 4.14 -10.82 -10.18
N GLY A 178 3.11 -11.49 -10.72
CA GLY A 178 2.19 -12.29 -9.91
C GLY A 178 2.87 -13.44 -9.16
N ALA A 179 3.79 -14.14 -9.83
CA ALA A 179 4.59 -15.21 -9.23
C ALA A 179 5.50 -14.66 -8.12
N ILE A 180 6.16 -13.52 -8.35
CA ILE A 180 7.02 -12.88 -7.35
C ILE A 180 6.21 -12.46 -6.12
N HIS A 181 5.05 -11.80 -6.30
CA HIS A 181 4.14 -11.46 -5.20
C HIS A 181 3.74 -12.69 -4.38
N ALA A 182 3.32 -13.77 -5.06
CA ALA A 182 2.87 -14.99 -4.40
C ALA A 182 4.02 -15.67 -3.63
N LEU A 183 5.20 -15.80 -4.25
CA LEU A 183 6.37 -16.41 -3.62
C LEU A 183 6.90 -15.57 -2.45
N ALA A 184 6.93 -14.24 -2.58
CA ALA A 184 7.28 -13.34 -1.49
C ALA A 184 6.28 -13.48 -0.32
N GLY A 185 4.99 -13.51 -0.62
CA GLY A 185 3.93 -13.75 0.36
C GLY A 185 4.08 -15.06 1.10
N LEU A 186 4.25 -16.18 0.37
CA LEU A 186 4.47 -17.50 0.95
C LEU A 186 5.74 -17.56 1.81
N ALA A 187 6.84 -16.94 1.37
CA ALA A 187 8.08 -16.86 2.12
C ALA A 187 7.91 -16.09 3.44
N LEU A 188 7.19 -14.97 3.42
CA LEU A 188 6.87 -14.18 4.61
C LEU A 188 6.01 -14.97 5.60
N ILE A 189 4.98 -15.65 5.09
CA ILE A 189 4.06 -16.50 5.88
C ILE A 189 4.82 -17.65 6.56
N ALA A 190 5.58 -18.41 5.76
CA ALA A 190 6.40 -19.53 6.22
C ALA A 190 7.55 -19.09 7.13
N GLY A 191 7.90 -17.80 7.09
CA GLY A 191 9.03 -17.23 7.79
C GLY A 191 10.39 -17.59 7.21
N PHE A 192 10.44 -17.89 5.92
CA PHE A 192 11.64 -18.18 5.16
C PHE A 192 12.18 -16.88 4.54
N GLN A 193 13.45 -16.54 4.80
CA GLN A 193 14.14 -15.38 4.21
C GLN A 193 13.33 -14.07 4.25
N ARG A 194 12.55 -13.83 5.32
CA ARG A 194 11.56 -12.74 5.46
C ARG A 194 12.06 -11.37 4.99
N ARG A 195 13.30 -11.02 5.35
CA ARG A 195 13.90 -9.73 4.96
C ARG A 195 14.08 -9.62 3.45
N TRP A 196 14.55 -10.68 2.80
CA TRP A 196 14.73 -10.72 1.35
C TRP A 196 13.40 -10.77 0.62
N ALA A 197 12.45 -11.57 1.11
CA ALA A 197 11.10 -11.62 0.54
C ALA A 197 10.44 -10.23 0.54
N ALA A 198 10.47 -9.52 1.68
CA ALA A 198 9.95 -8.16 1.77
C ALA A 198 10.74 -7.15 0.91
N ALA A 199 12.07 -7.30 0.80
CA ALA A 199 12.88 -6.40 -0.03
C ALA A 199 12.61 -6.59 -1.53
N VAL A 200 12.47 -7.83 -2.01
CA VAL A 200 12.09 -8.14 -3.39
C VAL A 200 10.71 -7.57 -3.70
N GLU A 201 9.76 -7.79 -2.81
CA GLU A 201 8.40 -7.22 -2.90
C GLU A 201 8.45 -5.69 -3.00
N ALA A 202 9.17 -5.03 -2.08
CA ALA A 202 9.28 -3.57 -2.06
C ALA A 202 9.95 -3.01 -3.33
N LEU A 203 11.01 -3.66 -3.82
CA LEU A 203 11.67 -3.29 -5.07
C LEU A 203 10.73 -3.45 -6.27
N MET A 204 9.99 -4.55 -6.33
CA MET A 204 9.04 -4.82 -7.39
C MET A 204 7.91 -3.80 -7.41
N MET A 205 7.26 -3.52 -6.26
CA MET A 205 6.20 -2.50 -6.19
C MET A 205 6.73 -1.10 -6.56
N THR A 206 7.94 -0.77 -6.11
CA THR A 206 8.62 0.48 -6.51
C THR A 206 8.82 0.56 -8.03
N SER A 207 9.12 -0.57 -8.67
CA SER A 207 9.24 -0.64 -10.13
C SER A 207 7.90 -0.34 -10.82
N PHE A 208 6.75 -0.71 -10.23
CA PHE A 208 5.44 -0.37 -10.82
C PHE A 208 5.17 1.13 -10.75
N VAL A 209 5.54 1.79 -9.65
CA VAL A 209 5.46 3.25 -9.54
C VAL A 209 6.22 3.91 -10.70
N VAL A 210 7.47 3.49 -10.93
CA VAL A 210 8.36 4.12 -11.92
C VAL A 210 8.02 3.73 -13.36
N LEU A 211 7.79 2.44 -13.61
CA LEU A 211 7.67 1.89 -14.95
C LEU A 211 6.23 1.84 -15.45
N VAL A 212 5.22 1.87 -14.56
CA VAL A 212 3.81 1.74 -14.95
C VAL A 212 3.03 3.01 -14.63
N HIS A 213 2.96 3.41 -13.36
CA HIS A 213 2.06 4.48 -12.93
C HIS A 213 2.54 5.87 -13.37
N LEU A 214 3.83 6.19 -13.25
CA LEU A 214 4.38 7.46 -13.73
C LEU A 214 4.17 7.67 -15.25
N PRO A 215 4.49 6.70 -16.13
CA PRO A 215 4.18 6.80 -17.56
C PRO A 215 2.69 6.99 -17.85
N ARG A 216 1.80 6.31 -17.12
CA ARG A 216 0.35 6.44 -17.34
C ARG A 216 -0.17 7.83 -16.96
N VAL A 217 0.28 8.39 -15.83
CA VAL A 217 -0.03 9.77 -15.44
C VAL A 217 0.54 10.78 -16.45
N ALA A 218 1.74 10.54 -16.98
CA ALA A 218 2.35 11.40 -17.99
C ALA A 218 1.55 11.39 -19.32
N ALA A 219 1.00 10.23 -19.69
CA ALA A 219 0.17 10.05 -20.88
C ALA A 219 -1.27 10.59 -20.70
N HIS A 220 -1.82 10.54 -19.48
CA HIS A 220 -3.18 10.97 -19.15
C HIS A 220 -3.16 12.06 -18.09
N ARG A 221 -2.62 13.23 -18.45
CA ARG A 221 -2.41 14.33 -17.51
C ARG A 221 -3.73 14.77 -16.86
N GLY A 222 -3.74 14.80 -15.54
CA GLY A 222 -4.91 15.21 -14.74
C GLY A 222 -5.97 14.14 -14.57
N ASP A 223 -5.79 12.93 -15.15
CA ASP A 223 -6.72 11.82 -14.93
C ASP A 223 -6.70 11.40 -13.45
N ARG A 224 -7.87 11.48 -12.82
CA ARG A 224 -8.06 11.14 -11.40
C ARG A 224 -7.66 9.71 -11.12
N THR A 225 -8.09 8.77 -11.97
CA THR A 225 -7.88 7.34 -11.76
C THR A 225 -6.40 7.00 -11.79
N GLU A 226 -5.67 7.55 -12.77
CA GLU A 226 -4.22 7.35 -12.87
C GLU A 226 -3.46 7.97 -11.71
N LEU A 227 -3.87 9.15 -11.25
CA LEU A 227 -3.27 9.79 -10.07
C LEU A 227 -3.57 9.01 -8.79
N THR A 228 -4.80 8.52 -8.60
CA THR A 228 -5.16 7.67 -7.45
C THR A 228 -4.34 6.38 -7.46
N LEU A 229 -4.26 5.69 -8.60
CA LEU A 229 -3.45 4.48 -8.77
C LEU A 229 -1.98 4.73 -8.42
N LEU A 230 -1.40 5.83 -8.91
CA LEU A 230 -0.03 6.23 -8.59
C LEU A 230 0.17 6.39 -7.08
N PHE A 231 -0.71 7.17 -6.42
CA PHE A 231 -0.53 7.44 -4.99
C PHE A 231 -0.76 6.19 -4.14
N VAL A 232 -1.74 5.33 -4.47
CA VAL A 232 -1.90 4.01 -3.81
C VAL A 232 -0.64 3.17 -3.97
N ALA A 233 -0.10 3.06 -5.20
CA ALA A 233 1.13 2.30 -5.45
C ALA A 233 2.33 2.83 -4.65
N VAL A 234 2.42 4.15 -4.46
CA VAL A 234 3.44 4.77 -3.60
C VAL A 234 3.24 4.40 -2.13
N VAL A 235 2.01 4.44 -1.61
CA VAL A 235 1.70 4.05 -0.22
C VAL A 235 2.01 2.56 0.00
N LEU A 236 1.59 1.68 -0.92
CA LEU A 236 1.88 0.25 -0.85
C LEU A 236 3.38 -0.06 -0.91
N SER A 237 4.11 0.60 -1.83
CA SER A 237 5.56 0.47 -1.92
C SER A 237 6.24 0.91 -0.63
N ALA A 238 5.79 2.03 -0.03
CA ALA A 238 6.27 2.50 1.25
C ALA A 238 6.00 1.49 2.39
N SER A 239 4.80 0.90 2.45
CA SER A 239 4.47 -0.18 3.39
C SER A 239 5.43 -1.37 3.25
N ALA A 240 5.68 -1.81 2.02
CA ALA A 240 6.60 -2.90 1.73
C ALA A 240 8.04 -2.58 2.20
N TRP A 241 8.53 -1.35 1.95
CA TRP A 241 9.84 -0.90 2.41
C TRP A 241 9.95 -0.82 3.93
N ILE A 242 8.90 -0.40 4.63
CA ILE A 242 8.87 -0.42 6.10
C ILE A 242 9.06 -1.87 6.57
N VAL A 243 8.30 -2.82 6.02
CA VAL A 243 8.44 -4.25 6.36
C VAL A 243 9.85 -4.78 6.04
N ALA A 244 10.44 -4.40 4.91
CA ALA A 244 11.75 -4.85 4.47
C ALA A 244 12.92 -4.29 5.30
N THR A 245 12.76 -3.09 5.85
CA THR A 245 13.80 -2.38 6.60
C THR A 245 13.70 -2.58 8.11
N SER A 246 12.53 -2.96 8.62
CA SER A 246 12.38 -3.37 10.01
C SER A 246 13.14 -4.68 10.29
N ARG A 247 13.62 -4.84 11.52
CA ARG A 247 14.35 -6.07 11.92
C ARG A 247 13.34 -7.20 12.15
N THR A 248 13.54 -8.38 11.58
CA THR A 248 12.69 -9.53 11.90
C THR A 248 13.09 -10.13 13.25
N ALA A 249 12.11 -10.58 14.05
CA ALA A 249 12.42 -11.35 15.23
C ALA A 249 13.13 -12.67 14.83
N ALA A 250 14.26 -12.95 15.46
CA ALA A 250 14.91 -14.25 15.38
C ALA A 250 13.99 -15.24 16.09
N ARG A 251 13.69 -16.37 15.42
CA ARG A 251 12.99 -17.48 16.05
C ARG A 251 13.82 -17.90 17.28
N ARG A 252 13.19 -17.90 18.46
CA ARG A 252 13.73 -18.62 19.61
C ARG A 252 13.40 -20.09 19.44
#